data_AF-A0A2V6HEV1-F1
#
_entry.id   AF-A0A2V6HEV1-F1
#
_cell.length_a   1.000
_cell.length_b   1.000
_cell.length_c   1.000
_cell.angle_alpha   90.00
_cell.angle_beta   90.00
_cell.angle_gamma   90.00
#
_symmetry.space_group_name_H-M   'P 1'
#
loop_
_entity.id
_entity.type
_entity.pdbx_description
1 polymer ?
#
loop_
_entity_poly.entity_id
_entity_poly.type
_entity_poly.pdbx_seq_one_letter_code
_entity_poly.pdbx_strand_id
1 'polypeptide(L)'
;LPFLVTRQIFSGAGKMGIEGESSQGDPGIYQISQRADFFSVVVSIDTMNRRPLINTRDEPHVDASRYRRFHVILGDSNMSEWATAMKIGTTALVLDLIERGEAPHLEIAQPVDTNKSISRDQTYDWIIELKDGRKISAIDVQRIYLRAASKLWRDPPDEEHAWILCEWENVLNDLEREPMSTRDRVDWSAKKFLLDALQQDEKLSWSDPWLQSIDLEYHNLDLDRGLYYELVRKGLMRRVTTEDEIKAAIFNPPETTRAFFRGRAVARFNDEISSIQWDEIVFSKGAYSHRVALPEAAMDARLDALNHAARNGKDFPEFMSAVAQIG
;
A
#
# COMPACT_ATOMS: atom_id res chain seq x y z
N LEU A 1 8.84 -1.25 -12.96
CA LEU A 1 7.92 -2.38 -13.27
C LEU A 1 8.38 -3.71 -12.66
N PRO A 2 9.63 -4.18 -12.83
CA PRO A 2 10.06 -5.47 -12.28
C PRO A 2 9.88 -5.58 -10.77
N PHE A 3 10.25 -4.52 -10.03
CA PHE A 3 9.98 -4.42 -8.60
C PHE A 3 8.49 -4.59 -8.25
N LEU A 4 7.61 -3.86 -8.92
CA LEU A 4 6.17 -3.88 -8.64
C LEU A 4 5.54 -5.26 -8.92
N VAL A 5 5.95 -5.94 -9.99
CA VAL A 5 5.47 -7.28 -10.34
C VAL A 5 5.94 -8.34 -9.34
N THR A 6 7.12 -8.17 -8.75
CA THR A 6 7.74 -9.16 -7.86
C THR A 6 7.48 -8.91 -6.38
N ARG A 7 7.15 -7.69 -5.94
CA ARG A 7 6.90 -7.40 -4.51
C ARG A 7 5.75 -8.20 -3.89
N GLN A 8 4.85 -8.72 -4.72
CA GLN A 8 3.72 -9.54 -4.27
C GLN A 8 4.14 -10.79 -3.48
N ILE A 9 5.39 -11.26 -3.63
CA ILE A 9 5.93 -12.38 -2.83
C ILE A 9 5.95 -12.09 -1.32
N PHE A 10 6.01 -10.82 -0.90
CA PHE A 10 5.89 -10.43 0.50
C PHE A 10 4.73 -9.47 0.79
N SER A 11 4.13 -8.85 -0.24
CA SER A 11 3.01 -7.89 -0.06
C SER A 11 1.65 -8.45 -0.50
N GLY A 12 1.59 -9.66 -1.03
CA GLY A 12 0.34 -10.29 -1.47
C GLY A 12 -0.54 -10.70 -0.28
N ALA A 13 -1.85 -10.60 -0.46
CA ALA A 13 -2.84 -10.97 0.56
C ALA A 13 -3.41 -12.39 0.38
N GLY A 14 -3.11 -12.98 -0.77
CA GLY A 14 -3.54 -14.31 -1.19
C GLY A 14 -5.03 -14.47 -1.43
N LYS A 15 -5.38 -15.47 -2.24
CA LYS A 15 -6.75 -15.75 -2.68
C LYS A 15 -6.94 -17.22 -3.02
N MET A 16 -8.13 -17.75 -2.77
CA MET A 16 -8.58 -19.02 -3.32
C MET A 16 -9.16 -18.85 -4.73
N GLY A 17 -8.68 -19.67 -5.66
CA GLY A 17 -9.16 -19.76 -7.04
C GLY A 17 -8.47 -18.80 -8.00
N ILE A 18 -8.52 -19.15 -9.29
CA ILE A 18 -8.11 -18.31 -10.42
C ILE A 18 -9.33 -17.61 -10.98
N GLU A 19 -9.20 -16.32 -11.26
CA GLU A 19 -10.25 -15.53 -11.90
C GLU A 19 -9.78 -14.94 -13.23
N GLY A 20 -10.73 -14.46 -14.00
CA GLY A 20 -10.49 -13.66 -15.20
C GLY A 20 -11.67 -12.74 -15.43
N GLU A 21 -11.44 -11.59 -16.09
CA GLU A 21 -12.49 -10.58 -16.34
C GLU A 21 -13.75 -11.14 -17.03
N SER A 22 -13.69 -12.33 -17.66
CA SER A 22 -14.83 -12.95 -18.35
C SER A 22 -14.86 -14.48 -18.30
N SER A 23 -14.11 -15.12 -17.40
CA SER A 23 -14.08 -16.58 -17.27
C SER A 23 -14.80 -17.03 -15.99
N GLN A 24 -15.48 -18.19 -16.04
CA GLN A 24 -15.81 -18.90 -14.80
C GLN A 24 -14.49 -19.18 -14.09
N GLY A 25 -14.38 -18.73 -12.84
CA GLY A 25 -13.16 -18.92 -12.06
C GLY A 25 -12.84 -20.40 -11.90
N ASP A 26 -11.56 -20.72 -11.82
CA ASP A 26 -11.07 -22.08 -11.58
C ASP A 26 -10.78 -22.24 -10.08
N PRO A 27 -11.63 -22.96 -9.31
CA PRO A 27 -11.38 -23.20 -7.91
C PRO A 27 -10.22 -24.19 -7.72
N GLY A 28 -9.64 -24.26 -6.53
CA GLY A 28 -8.66 -25.30 -6.20
C GLY A 28 -7.19 -24.88 -6.24
N ILE A 29 -6.88 -23.66 -6.68
CA ILE A 29 -5.53 -23.11 -6.64
C ILE A 29 -5.49 -21.96 -5.65
N TYR A 30 -4.53 -22.00 -4.71
CA TYR A 30 -4.25 -20.86 -3.85
C TYR A 30 -3.24 -19.94 -4.51
N GLN A 31 -3.55 -18.66 -4.61
CA GLN A 31 -2.68 -17.65 -5.19
C GLN A 31 -2.12 -16.74 -4.11
N ILE A 32 -0.93 -16.17 -4.32
CA ILE A 32 -0.35 -15.22 -3.37
C ILE A 32 -0.87 -13.78 -3.52
N SER A 33 -1.46 -13.43 -4.67
CA SER A 33 -2.10 -12.11 -4.87
C SER A 33 -3.57 -12.23 -5.27
N GLN A 34 -4.40 -11.38 -4.66
CA GLN A 34 -5.80 -11.24 -5.03
C GLN A 34 -5.98 -10.55 -6.37
N ARG A 35 -5.10 -9.59 -6.68
CA ARG A 35 -5.29 -8.71 -7.84
C ARG A 35 -4.62 -9.19 -9.12
N ALA A 36 -3.65 -10.10 -9.06
CA ALA A 36 -2.78 -10.41 -10.19
C ALA A 36 -3.52 -10.82 -11.48
N ASP A 37 -4.58 -11.60 -11.33
CA ASP A 37 -5.43 -12.10 -12.43
C ASP A 37 -6.12 -11.00 -13.25
N PHE A 38 -6.43 -9.87 -12.61
CA PHE A 38 -7.23 -8.81 -13.21
C PHE A 38 -6.41 -7.81 -14.04
N PHE A 39 -5.09 -7.96 -14.10
CA PHE A 39 -4.25 -7.12 -14.94
C PHE A 39 -4.12 -7.71 -16.34
N SER A 40 -4.24 -6.85 -17.35
CA SER A 40 -4.23 -7.28 -18.77
C SER A 40 -3.38 -6.40 -19.68
N VAL A 41 -2.91 -5.24 -19.23
CA VAL A 41 -2.02 -4.37 -20.00
C VAL A 41 -0.89 -3.81 -19.13
N VAL A 42 0.17 -3.30 -19.74
CA VAL A 42 1.32 -2.74 -19.00
C VAL A 42 1.03 -1.31 -18.54
N VAL A 43 0.47 -0.47 -19.41
CA VAL A 43 0.24 0.96 -19.17
C VAL A 43 -1.14 1.37 -19.69
N SER A 44 -1.92 2.11 -18.88
CA SER A 44 -3.24 2.66 -19.23
C SER A 44 -3.68 3.68 -18.16
N ILE A 45 -4.74 4.43 -18.41
CA ILE A 45 -5.39 5.31 -17.43
C ILE A 45 -6.58 4.63 -16.71
N ASP A 46 -7.12 3.55 -17.29
CA ASP A 46 -8.30 2.84 -16.76
C ASP A 46 -7.97 2.11 -15.44
N THR A 47 -8.93 2.09 -14.52
CA THR A 47 -8.84 1.40 -13.22
C THR A 47 -9.85 0.27 -13.06
N MET A 48 -10.85 0.21 -13.94
CA MET A 48 -11.96 -0.74 -13.85
C MET A 48 -11.84 -1.84 -14.90
N ASN A 49 -11.58 -1.48 -16.16
CA ASN A 49 -11.41 -2.40 -17.29
C ASN A 49 -9.98 -2.35 -17.81
N ARG A 50 -9.51 -3.44 -18.44
CA ARG A 50 -8.16 -3.50 -19.04
C ARG A 50 -7.08 -2.97 -18.10
N ARG A 51 -7.09 -3.44 -16.85
CA ARG A 51 -6.33 -2.79 -15.77
C ARG A 51 -4.81 -2.83 -16.07
N PRO A 52 -4.11 -1.70 -15.96
CA PRO A 52 -2.69 -1.61 -16.25
C PRO A 52 -1.79 -1.88 -15.04
N LEU A 53 -0.65 -2.51 -15.25
CA LEU A 53 0.38 -2.63 -14.20
C LEU A 53 0.88 -1.24 -13.73
N ILE A 54 0.94 -0.26 -14.64
CA ILE A 54 1.25 1.15 -14.37
C ILE A 54 0.07 2.02 -14.79
N ASN A 55 -0.59 2.66 -13.83
CA ASN A 55 -1.64 3.60 -14.13
C ASN A 55 -1.06 5.00 -14.37
N THR A 56 -1.49 5.66 -15.45
CA THR A 56 -0.98 6.98 -15.87
C THR A 56 -1.94 8.12 -15.56
N ARG A 57 -2.86 7.95 -14.60
CA ARG A 57 -3.75 9.04 -14.17
C ARG A 57 -2.92 10.18 -13.61
N ASP A 58 -3.09 11.36 -14.20
CA ASP A 58 -2.35 12.56 -13.83
C ASP A 58 -3.28 13.57 -13.14
N GLU A 59 -3.59 13.26 -11.89
CA GLU A 59 -4.34 14.14 -10.98
C GLU A 59 -3.49 14.34 -9.73
N PRO A 60 -2.58 15.34 -9.72
CA PRO A 60 -1.58 15.49 -8.67
C PRO A 60 -2.20 15.93 -7.33
N HIS A 61 -3.33 16.65 -7.37
CA HIS A 61 -3.93 17.32 -6.21
C HIS A 61 -2.94 18.24 -5.48
N VAL A 62 -1.94 18.77 -6.17
CA VAL A 62 -0.91 19.70 -5.69
C VAL A 62 -0.52 20.58 -6.87
N ASP A 63 0.45 21.47 -6.69
CA ASP A 63 1.04 22.20 -7.81
C ASP A 63 1.61 21.25 -8.88
N ALA A 64 0.90 21.16 -10.02
CA ALA A 64 1.22 20.30 -11.14
C ALA A 64 2.48 20.73 -11.92
N SER A 65 3.02 21.92 -11.66
CA SER A 65 4.31 22.33 -12.26
C SER A 65 5.51 21.69 -11.55
N ARG A 66 5.32 21.27 -10.28
CA ARG A 66 6.38 20.73 -9.42
C ARG A 66 6.28 19.24 -9.18
N TYR A 67 5.05 18.72 -9.09
CA TYR A 67 4.81 17.37 -8.59
C TYR A 67 3.96 16.54 -9.54
N ARG A 68 4.05 15.22 -9.36
CA ARG A 68 3.18 14.21 -9.95
C ARG A 68 2.69 13.27 -8.86
N ARG A 69 1.49 12.72 -9.02
CA ARG A 69 0.98 11.65 -8.15
C ARG A 69 1.15 10.32 -8.86
N PHE A 70 2.10 9.52 -8.42
CA PHE A 70 2.28 8.18 -8.95
C PHE A 70 1.17 7.24 -8.45
N HIS A 71 0.21 6.92 -9.33
CA HIS A 71 -0.97 6.14 -8.97
C HIS A 71 -0.72 4.64 -9.20
N VAL A 72 -0.59 3.87 -8.12
CA VAL A 72 -0.33 2.42 -8.18
C VAL A 72 -1.56 1.64 -7.76
N ILE A 73 -2.08 0.80 -8.66
CA ILE A 73 -3.27 -0.03 -8.41
C ILE A 73 -2.96 -1.53 -8.30
N LEU A 74 -1.68 -1.93 -8.42
CA LEU A 74 -1.26 -3.32 -8.47
C LEU A 74 -1.33 -4.05 -7.12
N GLY A 75 -1.15 -3.34 -6.01
CA GLY A 75 -1.05 -3.95 -4.68
C GLY A 75 -2.40 -4.40 -4.12
N ASP A 76 -2.39 -5.51 -3.40
CA ASP A 76 -3.54 -6.00 -2.63
C ASP A 76 -3.81 -5.09 -1.42
N SER A 77 -5.01 -5.22 -0.84
CA SER A 77 -5.30 -4.74 0.52
C SER A 77 -4.70 -5.71 1.52
N ASN A 78 -3.94 -5.20 2.49
CA ASN A 78 -3.24 -6.02 3.48
C ASN A 78 -3.91 -5.85 4.84
N MET A 79 -4.06 -6.95 5.58
CA MET A 79 -4.48 -6.92 6.98
C MET A 79 -3.26 -6.72 7.88
N SER A 80 -2.15 -7.41 7.55
CA SER A 80 -0.86 -7.26 8.20
C SER A 80 -0.33 -5.83 8.12
N GLU A 81 -0.07 -5.24 9.29
CA GLU A 81 0.59 -3.94 9.44
C GLU A 81 1.98 -3.97 8.82
N TRP A 82 2.71 -5.07 9.02
CA TRP A 82 4.04 -5.26 8.44
C TRP A 82 3.97 -5.30 6.91
N ALA A 83 3.02 -6.04 6.33
CA ALA A 83 2.89 -6.13 4.87
C ALA A 83 2.54 -4.76 4.26
N THR A 84 1.71 -3.98 4.95
CA THR A 84 1.40 -2.59 4.56
C THR A 84 2.65 -1.71 4.62
N ALA A 85 3.39 -1.73 5.73
CA ALA A 85 4.62 -0.96 5.89
C ALA A 85 5.65 -1.33 4.81
N MET A 86 5.88 -2.62 4.56
CA MET A 86 6.82 -3.07 3.54
C MET A 86 6.36 -2.73 2.12
N LYS A 87 5.07 -2.85 1.81
CA LYS A 87 4.52 -2.46 0.50
C LYS A 87 4.77 -0.99 0.20
N ILE A 88 4.58 -0.11 1.18
CA ILE A 88 4.77 1.33 1.00
C ILE A 88 6.26 1.71 1.07
N GLY A 89 6.95 1.32 2.13
CA GLY A 89 8.35 1.69 2.39
C GLY A 89 9.32 1.22 1.31
N THR A 90 9.24 -0.04 0.88
CA THR A 90 10.10 -0.52 -0.22
C THR A 90 9.79 0.18 -1.55
N THR A 91 8.53 0.59 -1.76
CA THR A 91 8.16 1.37 -2.95
C THR A 91 8.75 2.77 -2.90
N ALA A 92 8.72 3.43 -1.74
CA ALA A 92 9.34 4.75 -1.55
C ALA A 92 10.86 4.69 -1.85
N LEU A 93 11.57 3.72 -1.28
CA LEU A 93 12.99 3.47 -1.56
C LEU A 93 13.29 3.28 -3.05
N VAL A 94 12.43 2.57 -3.77
CA VAL A 94 12.59 2.36 -5.22
C VAL A 94 12.27 3.61 -6.02
N LEU A 95 11.34 4.45 -5.56
CA LEU A 95 11.09 5.75 -6.18
C LEU A 95 12.29 6.68 -6.02
N ASP A 96 12.95 6.70 -4.86
CA ASP A 96 14.19 7.48 -4.66
C ASP A 96 15.29 7.07 -5.65
N LEU A 97 15.45 5.75 -5.87
CA LEU A 97 16.38 5.23 -6.87
C LEU A 97 16.02 5.71 -8.28
N ILE A 98 14.73 5.74 -8.62
CA ILE A 98 14.27 6.21 -9.93
C ILE A 98 14.55 7.71 -10.10
N GLU A 99 14.22 8.53 -9.09
CA GLU A 99 14.43 9.98 -9.11
C GLU A 99 15.91 10.37 -9.24
N ARG A 100 16.81 9.54 -8.69
CA ARG A 100 18.27 9.73 -8.81
C ARG A 100 18.89 9.08 -10.05
N GLY A 101 18.10 8.34 -10.84
CA GLY A 101 18.60 7.61 -12.00
C GLY A 101 19.48 6.38 -11.64
N GLU A 102 19.35 5.87 -10.42
CA GLU A 102 20.13 4.73 -9.89
C GLU A 102 19.33 3.41 -9.85
N ALA A 103 18.09 3.42 -10.35
CA ALA A 103 17.24 2.24 -10.38
C ALA A 103 17.85 1.11 -11.26
N PRO A 104 17.88 -0.15 -10.78
CA PRO A 104 18.36 -1.27 -11.57
C PRO A 104 17.65 -1.44 -12.91
N HIS A 105 18.42 -1.64 -13.98
CA HIS A 105 17.91 -1.89 -15.33
C HIS A 105 17.57 -3.37 -15.53
N LEU A 106 16.30 -3.71 -15.31
CA LEU A 106 15.74 -5.04 -15.57
C LEU A 106 14.51 -4.91 -16.47
N GLU A 107 14.41 -5.75 -17.49
CA GLU A 107 13.25 -5.80 -18.39
C GLU A 107 12.65 -7.19 -18.42
N ILE A 108 11.43 -7.34 -17.90
CA ILE A 108 10.66 -8.59 -17.94
C ILE A 108 10.11 -8.80 -19.36
N ALA A 109 10.21 -10.02 -19.87
CA ALA A 109 9.76 -10.37 -21.23
C ALA A 109 8.25 -10.14 -21.43
N GLN A 110 7.43 -10.70 -20.53
CA GLN A 110 5.97 -10.58 -20.56
C GLN A 110 5.44 -10.16 -19.18
N PRO A 111 5.43 -8.86 -18.84
CA PRO A 111 5.15 -8.40 -17.47
C PRO A 111 3.77 -8.79 -16.94
N VAL A 112 2.74 -8.78 -17.80
CA VAL A 112 1.36 -9.14 -17.41
C VAL A 112 1.26 -10.62 -17.08
N ASP A 113 1.81 -11.48 -17.94
CA ASP A 113 1.80 -12.92 -17.72
C ASP A 113 2.68 -13.31 -16.54
N THR A 114 3.83 -12.65 -16.39
CA THR A 114 4.73 -12.82 -15.23
C THR A 114 4.03 -12.47 -13.93
N ASN A 115 3.23 -11.40 -13.91
CA ASN A 115 2.47 -11.01 -12.72
C ASN A 115 1.49 -12.11 -12.29
N LYS A 116 0.83 -12.77 -13.24
CA LYS A 116 -0.07 -13.88 -13.00
C LYS A 116 0.68 -15.16 -12.63
N SER A 117 1.78 -15.47 -13.32
CA SER A 117 2.54 -16.69 -13.08
C SER A 117 3.17 -16.72 -11.70
N ILE A 118 3.73 -15.60 -11.24
CA ILE A 118 4.22 -15.46 -9.85
C ILE A 118 3.09 -15.72 -8.85
N SER A 119 1.92 -15.12 -9.08
CA SER A 119 0.77 -15.26 -8.19
C SER A 119 0.29 -16.71 -8.07
N ARG A 120 0.31 -17.45 -9.19
CA ARG A 120 -0.20 -18.82 -9.31
C ARG A 120 0.85 -19.90 -9.03
N ASP A 121 2.10 -19.53 -8.79
CA ASP A 121 3.18 -20.49 -8.59
C ASP A 121 3.01 -21.24 -7.25
N GLN A 122 2.80 -22.56 -7.34
CA GLN A 122 2.64 -23.44 -6.19
C GLN A 122 3.96 -24.02 -5.69
N THR A 123 5.06 -23.90 -6.45
CA THR A 123 6.39 -24.35 -6.01
C THR A 123 7.14 -23.27 -5.24
N TYR A 124 6.69 -22.02 -5.36
CA TYR A 124 7.33 -20.82 -4.78
C TYR A 124 8.74 -20.55 -5.32
N ASP A 125 9.09 -21.07 -6.50
CA ASP A 125 10.36 -20.78 -7.17
C ASP A 125 10.35 -19.38 -7.81
N TRP A 126 9.15 -18.91 -8.19
CA TRP A 126 8.85 -17.60 -8.78
C TRP A 126 9.80 -17.19 -9.89
N ILE A 127 10.01 -18.10 -10.85
CA ILE A 127 10.94 -17.88 -11.97
C ILE A 127 10.33 -16.95 -13.02
N ILE A 128 11.12 -15.97 -13.43
CA ILE A 128 10.76 -14.90 -14.37
C ILE A 128 11.72 -14.94 -15.55
N GLU A 129 11.17 -14.73 -16.76
CA GLU A 129 11.96 -14.56 -17.97
C GLU A 129 12.18 -13.07 -18.27
N LEU A 130 13.44 -12.69 -18.47
CA LEU A 130 13.84 -11.36 -18.90
C LEU A 130 13.83 -11.25 -20.43
N LYS A 131 13.76 -10.02 -20.97
CA LYS A 131 13.76 -9.80 -22.42
C LYS A 131 15.01 -10.33 -23.15
N ASP A 132 16.12 -10.48 -22.43
CA ASP A 132 17.36 -11.05 -22.97
C ASP A 132 17.40 -12.60 -22.92
N GLY A 133 16.30 -13.23 -22.51
CA GLY A 133 16.15 -14.69 -22.41
C GLY A 133 16.70 -15.30 -21.11
N ARG A 134 17.34 -14.50 -20.24
CA ARG A 134 17.78 -14.99 -18.93
C ARG A 134 16.57 -15.27 -18.04
N LYS A 135 16.71 -16.26 -17.16
CA LYS A 135 15.76 -16.56 -16.10
C LYS A 135 16.29 -16.08 -14.76
N ILE A 136 15.43 -15.52 -13.94
CA ILE A 136 15.75 -14.98 -12.61
C ILE A 136 14.57 -15.21 -11.67
N SER A 137 14.82 -15.48 -10.39
CA SER A 137 13.74 -15.60 -9.40
C SER A 137 13.18 -14.22 -9.02
N ALA A 138 11.93 -14.16 -8.56
CA ALA A 138 11.35 -12.94 -8.00
C ALA A 138 12.14 -12.45 -6.77
N ILE A 139 12.69 -13.38 -5.97
CA ILE A 139 13.55 -13.07 -4.82
C ILE A 139 14.82 -12.35 -5.31
N ASP A 140 15.50 -12.85 -6.33
CA ASP A 140 16.71 -12.23 -6.88
C ASP A 140 16.45 -10.85 -7.47
N VAL A 141 15.31 -10.67 -8.15
CA VAL A 141 14.87 -9.34 -8.60
C VAL A 141 14.75 -8.40 -7.41
N GLN A 142 14.06 -8.80 -6.34
CA GLN A 142 13.93 -7.99 -5.14
C GLN A 142 15.29 -7.72 -4.47
N ARG A 143 16.20 -8.71 -4.38
CA ARG A 143 17.57 -8.54 -3.87
C ARG A 143 18.38 -7.53 -4.67
N ILE A 144 18.18 -7.46 -6.00
CA ILE A 144 18.83 -6.44 -6.84
C ILE A 144 18.38 -5.03 -6.44
N TYR A 145 17.08 -4.81 -6.22
CA TYR A 145 16.57 -3.51 -5.75
C TYR A 145 17.00 -3.20 -4.31
N LEU A 146 16.92 -4.17 -3.40
CA LEU A 146 17.40 -4.03 -2.03
C LEU A 146 18.87 -3.58 -1.99
N ARG A 147 19.75 -4.21 -2.77
CA ARG A 147 21.17 -3.82 -2.83
C ARG A 147 21.38 -2.41 -3.36
N ALA A 148 20.55 -1.96 -4.31
CA ALA A 148 20.62 -0.59 -4.81
C ALA A 148 20.14 0.41 -3.74
N ALA A 149 18.99 0.15 -3.11
CA ALA A 149 18.45 0.99 -2.05
C ALA A 149 19.39 1.07 -0.83
N SER A 150 20.00 -0.06 -0.44
CA SER A 150 20.97 -0.13 0.65
C SER A 150 22.26 0.65 0.38
N LYS A 151 22.64 0.82 -0.89
CA LYS A 151 23.79 1.67 -1.25
C LYS A 151 23.43 3.14 -1.15
N LEU A 152 22.22 3.49 -1.59
CA LEU A 152 21.73 4.87 -1.57
C LEU A 152 21.61 5.41 -0.14
N TRP A 153 21.15 4.58 0.79
CA TRP A 153 20.86 4.95 2.18
C TRP A 153 21.91 4.44 3.19
N ARG A 154 23.18 4.27 2.78
CA ARG A 154 24.22 3.62 3.61
C ARG A 154 24.76 4.48 4.76
N ASP A 155 24.80 5.81 4.64
CA ASP A 155 25.62 6.66 5.52
C ASP A 155 24.89 7.86 6.17
N PRO A 156 24.52 7.72 7.45
CA PRO A 156 23.72 6.61 7.95
C PRO A 156 22.25 6.79 7.52
N PRO A 157 21.49 5.69 7.33
CA PRO A 157 20.04 5.80 7.19
C PRO A 157 19.43 6.34 8.49
N ASP A 158 18.32 7.08 8.39
CA ASP A 158 17.45 7.27 9.55
C ASP A 158 16.80 5.93 9.98
N GLU A 159 16.18 5.94 11.15
CA GLU A 159 15.63 4.73 11.78
C GLU A 159 14.58 4.03 10.90
N GLU A 160 13.76 4.78 10.16
CA GLU A 160 12.71 4.22 9.31
C GLU A 160 13.31 3.54 8.08
N HIS A 161 14.22 4.21 7.37
CA HIS A 161 14.92 3.60 6.23
C HIS A 161 15.73 2.38 6.65
N ALA A 162 16.41 2.43 7.80
CA ALA A 162 17.15 1.30 8.35
C ALA A 162 16.25 0.10 8.63
N TRP A 163 15.09 0.34 9.25
CA TRP A 163 14.11 -0.70 9.54
C TRP A 163 13.55 -1.35 8.27
N ILE A 164 13.14 -0.54 7.27
CA ILE A 164 12.62 -1.06 5.99
C ILE A 164 13.67 -1.92 5.28
N LEU A 165 14.92 -1.46 5.19
CA LEU A 165 15.99 -2.21 4.53
C LEU A 165 16.26 -3.54 5.23
N CYS A 166 16.30 -3.54 6.57
CA CYS A 166 16.51 -4.75 7.37
C CYS A 166 15.35 -5.75 7.22
N GLU A 167 14.10 -5.29 7.34
CA GLU A 167 12.93 -6.15 7.19
C GLU A 167 12.77 -6.68 5.75
N TRP A 168 13.17 -5.90 4.74
CA TRP A 168 13.18 -6.35 3.36
C TRP A 168 14.22 -7.45 3.14
N GLU A 169 15.43 -7.31 3.70
CA GLU A 169 16.43 -8.38 3.66
C GLU A 169 15.95 -9.65 4.38
N ASN A 170 15.40 -9.49 5.59
CA ASN A 170 14.93 -10.60 6.41
C ASN A 170 13.82 -11.39 5.71
N VAL A 171 12.80 -10.73 5.17
CA VAL A 171 11.71 -11.46 4.48
C VAL A 171 12.23 -12.20 3.25
N LEU A 172 13.17 -11.63 2.49
CA LEU A 172 13.74 -12.32 1.32
C LEU A 172 14.54 -13.55 1.74
N ASN A 173 15.29 -13.47 2.84
CA ASN A 173 16.02 -14.62 3.41
C ASN A 173 15.06 -15.72 3.90
N ASP A 174 13.98 -15.33 4.58
CA ASP A 174 12.99 -16.28 5.08
C ASP A 174 12.21 -16.94 3.95
N LEU A 175 11.81 -16.17 2.92
CA LEU A 175 11.14 -16.70 1.73
C LEU A 175 12.02 -17.69 0.95
N GLU A 176 13.31 -17.40 0.82
CA GLU A 176 14.26 -18.30 0.14
C GLU A 176 14.50 -19.59 0.93
N ARG A 177 14.49 -19.53 2.27
CA ARG A 177 14.69 -20.69 3.13
C ARG A 177 13.44 -21.55 3.24
N GLU A 178 12.32 -20.94 3.62
CA GLU A 178 11.04 -21.59 3.88
C GLU A 178 9.91 -20.55 3.82
N PRO A 179 9.15 -20.46 2.72
CA PRO A 179 8.14 -19.40 2.52
C PRO A 179 7.12 -19.30 3.68
N MET A 180 6.67 -20.43 4.21
CA MET A 180 5.69 -20.48 5.30
C MET A 180 6.24 -20.00 6.65
N SER A 181 7.55 -19.81 6.80
CA SER A 181 8.14 -19.19 7.99
C SER A 181 7.79 -17.70 8.14
N THR A 182 7.25 -17.07 7.08
CA THR A 182 6.82 -15.66 7.07
C THR A 182 5.36 -15.44 7.50
N ARG A 183 4.66 -16.49 7.94
CA ARG A 183 3.24 -16.47 8.35
C ARG A 183 2.90 -15.53 9.49
N ASP A 184 3.90 -15.04 10.21
CA ASP A 184 3.73 -14.05 11.27
C ASP A 184 3.65 -12.61 10.76
N ARG A 185 3.87 -12.36 9.46
CA ARG A 185 3.93 -11.00 8.90
C ARG A 185 3.44 -10.88 7.46
N VAL A 186 3.51 -11.93 6.64
CA VAL A 186 3.05 -11.91 5.25
C VAL A 186 1.63 -12.49 5.16
N ASP A 187 0.66 -11.68 4.72
CA ASP A 187 -0.77 -12.04 4.72
C ASP A 187 -1.07 -13.34 3.97
N TRP A 188 -0.55 -13.53 2.76
CA TRP A 188 -0.83 -14.75 2.00
C TRP A 188 -0.31 -15.99 2.73
N SER A 189 0.85 -15.91 3.38
CA SER A 189 1.41 -17.05 4.11
C SER A 189 0.63 -17.35 5.40
N ALA A 190 0.16 -16.31 6.11
CA ALA A 190 -0.71 -16.44 7.28
C ALA A 190 -2.06 -17.07 6.92
N LYS A 191 -2.68 -16.58 5.84
CA LYS A 191 -3.93 -17.11 5.31
C LYS A 191 -3.77 -18.54 4.80
N LYS A 192 -2.69 -18.84 4.07
CA LYS A 192 -2.41 -20.21 3.59
C LYS A 192 -2.29 -21.18 4.75
N PHE A 193 -1.66 -20.78 5.85
CA PHE A 193 -1.59 -21.59 7.07
C PHE A 193 -2.99 -21.93 7.64
N LEU A 194 -3.91 -20.95 7.69
CA LEU A 194 -5.29 -21.19 8.14
C LEU A 194 -6.06 -22.13 7.19
N LEU A 195 -5.90 -21.93 5.88
CA LEU A 195 -6.52 -22.76 4.85
C LEU A 195 -6.01 -24.19 4.90
N ASP A 196 -4.70 -24.39 5.04
CA ASP A 196 -4.07 -25.71 5.16
C ASP A 196 -4.55 -26.45 6.40
N ALA A 197 -4.63 -25.75 7.55
CA ALA A 197 -5.14 -26.33 8.78
C ALA A 197 -6.59 -26.82 8.61
N LEU A 198 -7.49 -25.98 8.07
CA LEU A 198 -8.88 -26.38 7.83
C LEU A 198 -8.98 -27.52 6.82
N GLN A 199 -8.23 -27.42 5.71
CA GLN A 199 -8.21 -28.45 4.66
C GLN A 199 -7.79 -29.81 5.21
N GLN A 200 -6.78 -29.85 6.07
CA GLN A 200 -6.26 -31.07 6.67
C GLN A 200 -7.21 -31.65 7.72
N ASP A 201 -7.71 -30.81 8.64
CA ASP A 201 -8.55 -31.24 9.75
C ASP A 201 -9.90 -31.77 9.27
N GLU A 202 -10.52 -31.07 8.31
CA GLU A 202 -11.84 -31.42 7.75
C GLU A 202 -11.72 -32.29 6.48
N LYS A 203 -10.50 -32.59 6.02
CA LYS A 203 -10.20 -33.40 4.81
C LYS A 203 -10.89 -32.87 3.55
N LEU A 204 -10.89 -31.55 3.40
CA LEU A 204 -11.56 -30.87 2.29
C LEU A 204 -10.77 -31.01 0.99
N SER A 205 -11.47 -30.93 -0.15
CA SER A 205 -10.82 -30.65 -1.43
C SER A 205 -10.38 -29.19 -1.48
N TRP A 206 -9.32 -28.86 -2.21
CA TRP A 206 -8.95 -27.47 -2.48
C TRP A 206 -10.04 -26.69 -3.23
N SER A 207 -10.94 -27.39 -3.93
CA SER A 207 -12.10 -26.80 -4.59
C SER A 207 -13.31 -26.61 -3.68
N ASP A 208 -13.21 -26.94 -2.38
CA ASP A 208 -14.33 -26.85 -1.45
C ASP A 208 -14.70 -25.37 -1.15
N PRO A 209 -15.98 -24.99 -1.25
CA PRO A 209 -16.43 -23.62 -0.96
C PRO A 209 -16.09 -23.12 0.45
N TRP A 210 -15.90 -24.01 1.44
CA TRP A 210 -15.48 -23.59 2.78
C TRP A 210 -14.13 -22.88 2.78
N LEU A 211 -13.20 -23.28 1.91
CA LEU A 211 -11.90 -22.61 1.79
C LEU A 211 -12.04 -21.18 1.25
N GLN A 212 -12.99 -20.94 0.34
CA GLN A 212 -13.31 -19.57 -0.11
C GLN A 212 -13.94 -18.74 1.01
N SER A 213 -14.74 -19.36 1.89
CA SER A 213 -15.29 -18.68 3.07
C SER A 213 -14.18 -18.23 4.03
N ILE A 214 -13.15 -19.06 4.25
CA ILE A 214 -11.99 -18.70 5.09
C ILE A 214 -11.15 -17.61 4.42
N ASP A 215 -10.94 -17.68 3.11
CA ASP A 215 -10.25 -16.63 2.35
C ASP A 215 -10.91 -15.26 2.55
N LEU A 216 -12.23 -15.22 2.52
CA LEU A 216 -13.01 -14.00 2.79
C LEU A 216 -12.96 -13.60 4.27
N GLU A 217 -13.16 -14.54 5.19
CA GLU A 217 -13.22 -14.26 6.64
C GLU A 217 -11.88 -13.77 7.21
N TYR A 218 -10.76 -14.10 6.58
CA TYR A 218 -9.45 -13.51 6.89
C TYR A 218 -9.47 -11.97 6.86
N HIS A 219 -10.26 -11.39 5.95
CA HIS A 219 -10.37 -9.96 5.73
C HIS A 219 -11.55 -9.30 6.45
N ASN A 220 -12.25 -10.04 7.33
CA ASN A 220 -13.34 -9.47 8.11
C ASN A 220 -12.79 -8.43 9.10
N LEU A 221 -13.33 -7.21 9.03
CA LEU A 221 -12.91 -6.06 9.84
C LEU A 221 -13.48 -6.08 11.26
N ASP A 222 -14.41 -7.00 11.55
CA ASP A 222 -14.90 -7.22 12.91
C ASP A 222 -13.76 -7.72 13.80
N LEU A 223 -13.39 -6.88 14.78
CA LEU A 223 -12.26 -7.14 15.66
C LEU A 223 -12.43 -8.44 16.44
N ASP A 224 -13.65 -8.86 16.79
CA ASP A 224 -13.88 -10.06 17.61
C ASP A 224 -13.98 -11.33 16.75
N ARG A 225 -14.39 -11.20 15.48
CA ARG A 225 -14.69 -12.35 14.59
C ARG A 225 -13.63 -12.62 13.52
N GLY A 226 -13.03 -11.57 12.97
CA GLY A 226 -12.15 -11.71 11.81
C GLY A 226 -10.92 -12.57 12.09
N LEU A 227 -10.60 -13.50 11.18
CA LEU A 227 -9.55 -14.48 11.43
C LEU A 227 -8.16 -13.85 11.54
N TYR A 228 -7.89 -12.75 10.83
CA TYR A 228 -6.66 -12.00 11.03
C TYR A 228 -6.53 -11.49 12.47
N TYR A 229 -7.59 -10.90 13.04
CA TYR A 229 -7.56 -10.40 14.41
C TYR A 229 -7.47 -11.52 15.45
N GLU A 230 -7.99 -12.71 15.15
CA GLU A 230 -7.76 -13.90 15.97
C GLU A 230 -6.28 -14.29 16.00
N LEU A 231 -5.57 -14.23 14.87
CA LEU A 231 -4.12 -14.44 14.85
C LEU A 231 -3.36 -13.37 15.66
N VAL A 232 -3.77 -12.10 15.55
CA VAL A 232 -3.22 -11.00 16.36
C VAL A 232 -3.42 -11.26 17.85
N ARG A 233 -4.63 -11.63 18.30
CA ARG A 233 -4.93 -11.94 19.71
C ARG A 233 -4.10 -13.09 20.26
N LYS A 234 -3.78 -14.08 19.41
CA LYS A 234 -2.92 -15.22 19.77
C LYS A 234 -1.42 -14.89 19.72
N GLY A 235 -1.04 -13.65 19.39
CA GLY A 235 0.36 -13.25 19.25
C GLY A 235 1.05 -13.91 18.06
N LEU A 236 0.29 -14.36 17.06
CA LEU A 236 0.80 -15.00 15.86
C LEU A 236 1.12 -14.02 14.74
N MET A 237 0.68 -12.76 14.84
CA MET A 237 1.00 -11.69 13.89
C MET A 237 1.86 -10.62 14.53
N ARG A 238 2.91 -10.19 13.82
CA ARG A 238 3.73 -9.03 14.17
C ARG A 238 2.93 -7.75 14.01
N ARG A 239 3.08 -6.87 15.00
CA ARG A 239 2.53 -5.50 15.00
C ARG A 239 3.64 -4.51 14.70
N VAL A 240 3.32 -3.45 13.98
CA VAL A 240 4.20 -2.30 13.70
C VAL A 240 3.76 -1.09 14.50
N THR A 241 2.47 -0.98 14.81
CA THR A 241 1.89 0.10 15.61
C THR A 241 1.13 -0.44 16.81
N THR A 242 0.74 0.45 17.71
CA THR A 242 -0.06 0.14 18.89
C THR A 242 -1.53 0.49 18.67
N GLU A 243 -2.42 -0.14 19.45
CA GLU A 243 -3.86 0.20 19.43
C GLU A 243 -4.13 1.67 19.78
N ASP A 244 -3.32 2.26 20.67
CA ASP A 244 -3.49 3.64 21.08
C ASP A 244 -3.12 4.62 19.96
N GLU A 245 -2.07 4.32 19.18
CA GLU A 245 -1.71 5.09 17.98
C GLU A 245 -2.80 5.01 16.91
N ILE A 246 -3.35 3.81 16.65
CA ILE A 246 -4.46 3.63 15.70
C ILE A 246 -5.68 4.45 16.14
N LYS A 247 -6.08 4.34 17.42
CA LYS A 247 -7.22 5.10 17.97
C LYS A 247 -6.99 6.60 17.91
N ALA A 248 -5.77 7.06 18.18
CA ALA A 248 -5.41 8.46 18.06
C ALA A 248 -5.55 8.94 16.60
N ALA A 249 -5.13 8.15 15.62
CA ALA A 249 -5.18 8.49 14.20
C ALA A 249 -6.61 8.61 13.63
N ILE A 250 -7.62 8.01 14.29
CA ILE A 250 -9.04 8.18 13.92
C ILE A 250 -9.46 9.66 13.99
N PHE A 251 -8.97 10.39 15.00
CA PHE A 251 -9.39 11.76 15.28
C PHE A 251 -8.30 12.79 15.01
N ASN A 252 -7.05 12.37 14.92
CA ASN A 252 -5.91 13.27 14.78
C ASN A 252 -5.26 13.09 13.40
N PRO A 253 -5.42 14.06 12.49
CA PRO A 253 -4.71 14.03 11.20
C PRO A 253 -3.19 14.21 11.39
N PRO A 254 -2.37 13.73 10.44
CA PRO A 254 -0.91 13.86 10.51
C PRO A 254 -0.47 15.32 10.44
N GLU A 255 0.27 15.78 11.45
CA GLU A 255 0.66 17.19 11.65
C GLU A 255 1.61 17.74 10.58
N THR A 256 2.36 16.86 9.92
CA THR A 256 3.41 17.21 8.94
C THR A 256 2.88 17.46 7.53
N THR A 257 1.57 17.30 7.32
CA THR A 257 0.94 17.42 5.99
C THR A 257 -0.27 18.35 6.04
N ARG A 258 -0.76 18.73 4.86
CA ARG A 258 -2.00 19.52 4.74
C ARG A 258 -3.25 18.84 5.27
N ALA A 259 -3.19 17.53 5.55
CA ALA A 259 -4.27 16.83 6.22
C ALA A 259 -4.54 17.40 7.61
N PHE A 260 -3.52 17.95 8.28
CA PHE A 260 -3.69 18.61 9.57
C PHE A 260 -4.65 19.80 9.48
N PHE A 261 -4.36 20.76 8.60
CA PHE A 261 -5.23 21.91 8.36
C PHE A 261 -6.66 21.47 8.03
N ARG A 262 -6.82 20.50 7.11
CA ARG A 262 -8.15 19.98 6.72
C ARG A 262 -8.90 19.36 7.90
N GLY A 263 -8.28 18.41 8.61
CA GLY A 263 -8.94 17.72 9.72
C GLY A 263 -9.27 18.66 10.88
N ARG A 264 -8.38 19.62 11.19
CA ARG A 264 -8.63 20.63 12.22
C ARG A 264 -9.70 21.63 11.81
N ALA A 265 -9.75 22.04 10.55
CA ALA A 265 -10.82 22.89 10.04
C ALA A 265 -12.18 22.19 10.16
N VAL A 266 -12.28 20.92 9.74
CA VAL A 266 -13.50 20.11 9.87
C VAL A 266 -13.89 19.96 11.34
N ALA A 267 -12.97 19.59 12.23
CA ALA A 267 -13.28 19.39 13.64
C ALA A 267 -13.81 20.64 14.37
N ARG A 268 -13.49 21.84 13.86
CA ARG A 268 -13.77 23.11 14.57
C ARG A 268 -14.83 23.98 13.89
N PHE A 269 -14.91 23.94 12.57
CA PHE A 269 -15.66 24.90 11.74
C PHE A 269 -16.47 24.19 10.66
N ASN A 270 -16.93 22.96 10.92
CA ASN A 270 -17.69 22.15 9.96
C ASN A 270 -18.91 22.88 9.39
N ASP A 271 -19.64 23.62 10.25
CA ASP A 271 -20.85 24.34 9.86
C ASP A 271 -20.57 25.53 8.93
N GLU A 272 -19.34 26.03 8.94
CA GLU A 272 -18.86 27.07 8.03
C GLU A 272 -18.15 26.51 6.79
N ILE A 273 -18.03 25.20 6.61
CA ILE A 273 -17.42 24.60 5.41
C ILE A 273 -18.52 24.31 4.38
N SER A 274 -18.39 24.92 3.21
CA SER A 274 -19.29 24.69 2.07
C SER A 274 -18.80 23.62 1.11
N SER A 275 -17.48 23.47 0.96
CA SER A 275 -16.86 22.37 0.22
C SER A 275 -15.46 22.08 0.74
N ILE A 276 -15.02 20.84 0.56
CA ILE A 276 -13.68 20.38 0.94
C ILE A 276 -13.17 19.38 -0.09
N GLN A 277 -11.90 19.51 -0.48
CA GLN A 277 -11.20 18.62 -1.40
C GLN A 277 -9.78 18.31 -0.87
N TRP A 278 -8.95 17.64 -1.67
CA TRP A 278 -7.56 17.33 -1.30
C TRP A 278 -6.66 18.57 -1.24
N ASP A 279 -6.93 19.54 -2.12
CA ASP A 279 -6.12 20.71 -2.42
C ASP A 279 -6.81 22.03 -2.07
N GLU A 280 -7.99 22.00 -1.43
CA GLU A 280 -8.70 23.20 -1.00
C GLU A 280 -9.76 22.96 0.08
N ILE A 281 -10.12 24.05 0.78
CA ILE A 281 -11.31 24.16 1.61
C ILE A 281 -12.01 25.48 1.29
N VAL A 282 -13.34 25.45 1.14
CA VAL A 282 -14.15 26.68 0.94
C VAL A 282 -15.02 26.91 2.16
N PHE A 283 -14.72 27.99 2.88
CA PHE A 283 -15.51 28.45 4.01
C PHE A 283 -16.58 29.45 3.57
N SER A 284 -17.78 29.35 4.12
CA SER A 284 -18.92 30.21 3.82
C SER A 284 -19.71 30.57 5.10
N LYS A 285 -19.98 31.86 5.31
CA LYS A 285 -20.82 32.35 6.42
C LYS A 285 -21.65 33.56 5.96
N GLY A 286 -22.95 33.37 5.80
CA GLY A 286 -23.82 34.39 5.21
C GLY A 286 -23.42 34.70 3.76
N ALA A 287 -23.15 35.97 3.44
CA ALA A 287 -22.69 36.38 2.12
C ALA A 287 -21.17 36.23 1.91
N TYR A 288 -20.41 35.92 2.97
CA TYR A 288 -18.97 35.76 2.89
C TYR A 288 -18.61 34.34 2.44
N SER A 289 -17.73 34.24 1.43
CA SER A 289 -17.14 32.98 0.96
C SER A 289 -15.65 33.17 0.74
N HIS A 290 -14.84 32.24 1.24
CA HIS A 290 -13.39 32.28 1.13
C HIS A 290 -12.82 30.89 0.86
N ARG A 291 -12.05 30.78 -0.23
CA ARG A 291 -11.37 29.56 -0.63
C ARG A 291 -9.93 29.59 -0.16
N VAL A 292 -9.55 28.60 0.64
CA VAL A 292 -8.17 28.35 1.04
C VAL A 292 -7.60 27.25 0.14
N ALA A 293 -6.67 27.61 -0.73
CA ALA A 293 -5.95 26.64 -1.55
C ALA A 293 -4.79 26.01 -0.75
N LEU A 294 -4.62 24.70 -0.89
CA LEU A 294 -3.62 23.84 -0.27
C LEU A 294 -2.76 23.13 -1.33
N PRO A 295 -2.07 23.87 -2.23
CA PRO A 295 -1.25 23.28 -3.29
C PRO A 295 0.00 22.53 -2.78
N GLU A 296 0.37 22.71 -1.51
CA GLU A 296 1.50 22.07 -0.85
C GLU A 296 1.09 20.74 -0.20
N ALA A 297 1.80 19.64 -0.50
CA ALA A 297 1.50 18.34 0.10
C ALA A 297 1.90 18.26 1.59
N ALA A 298 3.11 18.72 1.90
CA ALA A 298 3.77 18.61 3.18
C ALA A 298 4.93 19.60 3.29
N MET A 299 5.38 19.86 4.52
CA MET A 299 6.63 20.59 4.86
C MET A 299 6.81 21.91 4.08
N ASP A 300 5.91 22.87 4.31
CA ASP A 300 5.95 24.19 3.69
C ASP A 300 5.62 25.28 4.72
N ALA A 301 6.33 26.39 4.69
CA ALA A 301 6.18 27.47 5.68
C ALA A 301 4.77 28.11 5.67
N ARG A 302 4.13 28.21 4.50
CA ARG A 302 2.76 28.69 4.37
C ARG A 302 1.79 27.69 5.01
N LEU A 303 2.01 26.40 4.76
CA LEU A 303 1.22 25.33 5.36
C LEU A 303 1.39 25.30 6.90
N ASP A 304 2.59 25.50 7.41
CA ASP A 304 2.85 25.60 8.85
C ASP A 304 2.10 26.78 9.48
N ALA A 305 2.06 27.93 8.79
CA ALA A 305 1.28 29.08 9.23
C ALA A 305 -0.24 28.77 9.24
N LEU A 306 -0.74 28.06 8.22
CA LEU A 306 -2.14 27.62 8.17
C LEU A 306 -2.46 26.64 9.32
N ASN A 307 -1.58 25.67 9.55
CA ASN A 307 -1.70 24.71 10.66
C ASN A 307 -1.70 25.43 12.02
N HIS A 308 -0.84 26.43 12.19
CA HIS A 308 -0.81 27.27 13.39
C HIS A 308 -2.12 28.05 13.57
N ALA A 309 -2.67 28.65 12.51
CA ALA A 309 -3.96 29.33 12.56
C ALA A 309 -5.11 28.37 12.95
N ALA A 310 -5.15 27.17 12.35
CA ALA A 310 -6.15 26.15 12.65
C ALA A 310 -6.04 25.61 14.09
N ARG A 311 -4.83 25.63 14.68
CA ARG A 311 -4.59 25.24 16.07
C ARG A 311 -4.99 26.33 17.06
N ASN A 312 -4.74 27.60 16.76
CA ASN A 312 -4.74 28.69 17.75
C ASN A 312 -5.86 29.72 17.62
N GLY A 313 -6.51 29.89 16.46
CA GLY A 313 -7.64 30.83 16.36
C GLY A 313 -8.75 30.42 17.33
N LYS A 314 -9.37 31.30 18.10
CA LYS A 314 -10.34 30.90 19.15
C LYS A 314 -11.72 30.64 18.57
N ASP A 315 -12.15 31.48 17.62
CA ASP A 315 -13.42 31.40 16.92
C ASP A 315 -13.24 31.54 15.40
N PHE A 316 -14.34 31.41 14.65
CA PHE A 316 -14.31 31.47 13.19
C PHE A 316 -13.82 32.83 12.65
N PRO A 317 -14.28 34.00 13.16
CA PRO A 317 -13.75 35.30 12.74
C PRO A 317 -12.23 35.46 12.94
N GLU A 318 -11.69 35.09 14.12
CA GLU A 318 -10.25 35.17 14.38
C GLU A 318 -9.47 34.21 13.49
N PHE A 319 -9.96 32.99 13.32
CA PHE A 319 -9.36 32.01 12.40
C PHE A 319 -9.30 32.53 10.96
N MET A 320 -10.41 33.04 10.42
CA MET A 320 -10.44 33.57 9.06
C MET A 320 -9.57 34.81 8.90
N SER A 321 -9.48 35.66 9.92
CA SER A 321 -8.56 36.80 9.91
C SER A 321 -7.09 36.35 9.86
N ALA A 322 -6.73 35.30 10.61
CA ALA A 322 -5.37 34.74 10.57
C ALA A 322 -5.07 34.08 9.22
N VAL A 323 -6.01 33.31 8.66
CA VAL A 323 -5.88 32.69 7.34
C VAL A 323 -5.72 33.74 6.23
N ALA A 324 -6.47 34.83 6.27
CA ALA A 324 -6.40 35.89 5.27
C ALA A 324 -5.06 36.67 5.28
N GLN A 325 -4.29 36.59 6.36
CA GLN A 325 -2.95 37.19 6.46
C GLN A 325 -1.85 36.27 5.90
N ILE A 326 -2.18 35.00 5.64
CA ILE A 326 -1.26 34.01 5.10
C ILE A 326 -1.40 34.03 3.57
N GLY A 327 -0.40 34.62 2.91
CA GLY A 327 -0.33 34.79 1.45
C GLY A 327 -0.40 33.48 0.70
#